data_AF-A0A7C2HH85-F1
#
_entry.id   AF-A0A7C2HH85-F1
#
_cell.length_a   1.000
_cell.length_b   1.000
_cell.length_c   1.000
_cell.angle_alpha   90.00
_cell.angle_beta   90.00
_cell.angle_gamma   90.00
#
_symmetry.space_group_name_H-M   'P 1'
#
loop_
_entity.id
_entity.type
_entity.pdbx_description
1 polymer ?
#
loop_
_entity_poly.entity_id
_entity_poly.type
_entity_poly.pdbx_seq_one_letter_code
_entity_poly.pdbx_strand_id
1 'polypeptide(L)'
;AGRQDGRLVVRTGVGTFTCQGDVPGGPVLICVRPEALHIGATLPNRLRAVVRERVFLGNLLDYRMEGADGLRLRVQADPSQAYAPGASVDLAFAPDEAWVVPAAGG
;
A
#
# COMPACT_ATOMS: atom_id res chain seq x y z
N ALA A 1 -5.91 -2.38 -17.41
CA ALA A 1 -5.70 -1.11 -16.70
C ALA A 1 -6.35 0.02 -17.51
N GLY A 2 -6.96 1.00 -16.85
CA GLY A 2 -7.47 2.23 -17.50
C GLY A 2 -6.52 3.40 -17.27
N ARG A 3 -6.80 4.58 -17.84
CA ARG A 3 -6.07 5.81 -17.49
C ARG A 3 -7.02 6.89 -16.96
N GLN A 4 -6.57 7.63 -15.95
CA GLN A 4 -7.25 8.80 -15.39
C GLN A 4 -6.20 9.86 -15.07
N ASP A 5 -6.38 11.08 -15.58
CA ASP A 5 -5.46 12.22 -15.36
C ASP A 5 -3.99 11.89 -15.66
N GLY A 6 -3.75 11.12 -16.74
CA GLY A 6 -2.41 10.69 -17.14
C GLY A 6 -1.81 9.55 -16.31
N ARG A 7 -2.51 9.05 -15.29
CA ARG A 7 -2.07 7.96 -14.40
C ARG A 7 -2.73 6.64 -14.75
N LEU A 8 -2.07 5.54 -14.37
CA LEU A 8 -2.57 4.19 -14.60
C LEU A 8 -3.56 3.80 -13.49
N VAL A 9 -4.73 3.30 -13.88
CA VAL A 9 -5.75 2.76 -12.96
C VAL A 9 -5.67 1.24 -12.97
N VAL A 10 -5.29 0.67 -11.83
CA VAL A 10 -5.07 -0.76 -11.62
C VAL A 10 -6.16 -1.31 -10.71
N ARG A 11 -6.85 -2.35 -11.16
CA ARG A 11 -7.84 -3.10 -10.36
C ARG A 11 -7.16 -4.32 -9.76
N THR A 12 -7.37 -4.52 -8.47
CA THR A 12 -6.84 -5.64 -7.68
C THR A 12 -7.97 -6.27 -6.86
N GLY A 13 -7.74 -7.43 -6.23
CA GLY A 13 -8.71 -8.04 -5.32
C GLY A 13 -9.06 -7.13 -4.11
N VAL A 14 -8.12 -6.29 -3.69
CA VAL A 14 -8.26 -5.45 -2.50
C VAL A 14 -8.70 -4.01 -2.79
N GLY A 15 -8.92 -3.65 -4.06
CA GLY A 15 -9.34 -2.31 -4.45
C GLY A 15 -8.86 -1.85 -5.82
N THR A 16 -9.24 -0.63 -6.16
CA THR A 16 -8.78 0.07 -7.36
C THR A 16 -7.84 1.18 -6.95
N PHE A 17 -6.67 1.24 -7.59
CA PHE A 17 -5.61 2.18 -7.25
C PHE A 17 -5.15 2.94 -8.49
N THR A 18 -4.78 4.19 -8.29
CA THR A 18 -4.18 5.06 -9.31
C THR A 18 -2.69 5.16 -9.03
N CYS A 19 -1.85 4.90 -10.02
CA CYS A 19 -0.40 4.77 -9.84
C CYS A 19 0.38 5.42 -10.98
N GLN A 20 1.67 5.68 -10.76
CA GLN A 20 2.62 6.00 -11.82
C GLN A 20 3.00 4.75 -12.59
N GLY A 21 3.37 4.95 -13.86
CA GLY A 21 3.95 3.92 -14.70
C GLY A 21 3.24 3.79 -16.04
N ASP A 22 3.96 3.15 -16.96
CA ASP A 22 3.43 2.73 -18.24
C ASP A 22 3.88 1.30 -18.46
N VAL A 23 2.90 0.40 -18.61
CA VAL A 23 3.14 -1.03 -18.76
C VAL A 23 2.30 -1.53 -19.93
N PRO A 24 2.85 -2.43 -20.77
CA PRO A 24 2.02 -3.13 -21.74
C PRO A 24 0.88 -3.83 -20.98
N GLY A 25 -0.31 -3.83 -21.56
CA GLY A 25 -1.47 -4.47 -20.93
C GLY A 25 -1.17 -5.91 -20.49
N GLY A 26 -1.74 -6.32 -19.36
CA GLY A 26 -1.47 -7.64 -18.76
C GLY A 26 -1.52 -7.57 -17.24
N PRO A 27 -1.15 -8.68 -16.56
CA PRO A 27 -0.99 -8.70 -15.11
C PRO A 27 0.16 -7.80 -14.65
N VAL A 28 -0.07 -7.06 -13.57
CA VAL A 28 0.87 -6.05 -13.05
C VAL A 28 0.97 -6.15 -11.53
N LEU A 29 2.08 -5.65 -10.98
CA LEU A 29 2.27 -5.46 -9.56
C LEU A 29 2.30 -3.95 -9.25
N ILE A 30 1.65 -3.57 -8.14
CA ILE A 30 1.75 -2.23 -7.57
C ILE A 30 2.81 -2.27 -6.48
N CYS A 31 3.88 -1.51 -6.66
CA CYS A 31 4.94 -1.36 -5.68
C CYS A 31 4.74 -0.04 -4.94
N VAL A 32 4.66 -0.11 -3.61
CA VAL A 32 4.61 1.05 -2.71
C VAL A 32 5.69 0.84 -1.65
N ARG A 33 6.46 1.89 -1.35
CA ARG A 33 7.47 1.83 -0.28
C ARG A 33 6.78 1.75 1.08
N PRO A 34 7.33 1.00 2.06
CA PRO A 34 6.74 0.90 3.40
C PRO A 34 6.48 2.25 4.09
N GLU A 35 7.40 3.20 3.92
CA GLU A 35 7.33 4.56 4.47
C GLU A 35 6.31 5.48 3.75
N ALA A 36 5.79 5.05 2.61
CA ALA A 36 4.78 5.79 1.84
C ALA A 36 3.35 5.29 2.08
N LEU A 37 3.16 4.31 2.97
CA LEU A 37 1.86 3.85 3.44
C LEU A 37 1.49 4.63 4.70
N HIS A 38 0.65 5.64 4.55
CA HIS A 38 0.26 6.55 5.62
C HIS A 38 -0.93 6.00 6.40
N ILE A 39 -0.81 5.88 7.72
CA ILE A 39 -1.89 5.38 8.58
C ILE A 39 -2.86 6.53 8.92
N GLY A 40 -4.15 6.35 8.65
CA GLY A 40 -5.22 7.32 8.95
C GLY A 40 -5.26 8.55 8.03
N ALA A 41 -4.40 8.61 7.02
CA ALA A 41 -4.37 9.72 6.08
C ALA A 41 -5.53 9.69 5.08
N THR A 42 -5.85 10.85 4.53
CA THR A 42 -6.89 11.03 3.52
C THR A 42 -6.26 11.27 2.15
N LEU A 43 -5.80 10.19 1.50
CA LEU A 43 -5.21 10.20 0.16
C LEU A 43 -6.07 9.42 -0.86
N PRO A 44 -5.82 9.55 -2.19
CA PRO A 44 -6.66 8.92 -3.21
C PRO A 44 -6.70 7.38 -3.13
N ASN A 45 -5.55 6.75 -2.90
CA ASN A 45 -5.47 5.29 -2.80
C ASN A 45 -5.66 4.88 -1.34
N ARG A 46 -6.60 3.98 -1.07
CA ARG A 46 -6.94 3.55 0.28
C ARG A 46 -7.19 2.06 0.36
N LEU A 47 -6.79 1.49 1.49
CA LEU A 47 -7.06 0.10 1.84
C LEU A 47 -7.08 -0.04 3.36
N ARG A 48 -7.76 -1.08 3.83
CA ARG A 48 -7.80 -1.43 5.26
C ARG A 48 -6.88 -2.60 5.53
N ALA A 49 -6.18 -2.56 6.66
CA ALA A 49 -5.32 -3.66 7.11
C ALA A 49 -5.37 -3.83 8.62
N VAL A 50 -5.08 -5.04 9.08
CA VAL A 50 -4.95 -5.40 10.50
C VAL A 50 -3.48 -5.49 10.85
N VAL A 51 -3.08 -4.87 11.95
CA VAL A 51 -1.74 -4.98 12.50
C VAL A 51 -1.53 -6.41 12.99
N ARG A 52 -0.53 -7.11 12.44
CA ARG A 52 -0.15 -8.47 12.88
C ARG A 52 1.04 -8.42 13.82
N GLU A 53 2.05 -7.63 13.48
CA GLU A 53 3.24 -7.45 14.29
C GLU A 53 3.67 -5.98 14.29
N ARG A 54 4.35 -5.58 15.36
CA ARG A 54 4.96 -4.26 15.52
C ARG A 54 6.35 -4.43 16.12
N VAL A 55 7.34 -3.83 15.48
CA VAL A 55 8.73 -3.81 15.94
C VAL A 55 9.19 -2.37 16.06
N PHE A 56 9.74 -2.00 17.21
CA PHE A 56 10.37 -0.70 17.41
C PHE A 56 11.84 -0.76 17.03
N LEU A 57 12.24 0.12 16.10
CA LEU A 57 13.61 0.18 15.57
C LEU A 57 14.38 1.42 16.02
N GLY A 58 13.98 2.02 17.16
CA GLY A 58 14.64 3.18 17.76
C GLY A 58 13.99 4.51 17.37
N ASN A 59 13.95 4.85 16.09
CA ASN A 59 13.34 6.09 15.60
C ASN A 59 12.03 5.89 14.83
N LEU A 60 11.66 4.64 14.55
CA LEU A 60 10.42 4.30 13.83
C LEU A 60 9.81 2.99 14.33
N LEU A 61 8.54 2.81 14.00
CA LEU A 61 7.82 1.55 14.14
C LEU A 61 7.72 0.88 12.77
N ASP A 62 8.13 -0.38 12.72
CA ASP A 62 7.96 -1.25 11.57
C ASP A 62 6.81 -2.21 11.84
N TYR A 63 5.79 -2.16 11.00
CA TYR A 63 4.58 -2.95 11.10
C TYR A 63 4.53 -4.00 10.02
N ARG A 64 4.18 -5.23 10.42
CA ARG A 64 3.64 -6.23 9.49
C ARG A 64 2.13 -6.19 9.59
N MET A 65 1.46 -5.97 8.47
CA MET A 65 0.01 -5.85 8.40
C MET A 65 -0.57 -6.82 7.37
N GLU A 66 -1.83 -7.15 7.55
CA GLU A 66 -2.60 -8.02 6.65
C GLU A 66 -3.86 -7.31 6.18
N GLY A 67 -4.01 -7.14 4.87
CA GLY A 67 -5.21 -6.63 4.22
C GLY A 67 -6.15 -7.75 3.77
N ALA A 68 -7.14 -7.39 2.94
CA ALA A 68 -8.02 -8.36 2.31
C ALA A 68 -7.26 -9.35 1.41
N ASP A 69 -7.87 -10.49 1.12
CA ASP A 69 -7.34 -11.56 0.25
C ASP A 69 -5.91 -12.02 0.60
N GLY A 70 -5.53 -11.95 1.89
CA GLY A 70 -4.20 -12.37 2.37
C GLY A 70 -3.06 -11.43 1.96
N LEU A 71 -3.37 -10.20 1.51
CA LEU A 71 -2.37 -9.19 1.20
C LEU A 71 -1.50 -8.90 2.42
N ARG A 72 -0.19 -9.12 2.30
CA ARG A 72 0.78 -8.77 3.35
C ARG A 72 1.46 -7.47 3.02
N LEU A 73 1.49 -6.57 4.00
CA LEU A 73 2.06 -5.24 3.88
C LEU A 73 3.14 -5.03 4.95
N ARG A 74 4.14 -4.24 4.59
CA ARG A 74 5.07 -3.65 5.54
C ARG A 74 4.83 -2.15 5.55
N VAL A 75 4.69 -1.57 6.74
CA VAL A 75 4.42 -0.14 6.92
C VAL A 75 5.41 0.41 7.94
N GLN A 76 6.01 1.56 7.64
CA GLN A 76 6.86 2.28 8.58
C GLN A 76 6.17 3.56 9.01
N ALA A 77 6.15 3.82 10.32
CA ALA A 77 5.51 5.01 10.87
C ALA A 77 6.32 5.62 12.02
N ASP A 78 6.03 6.88 12.32
CA ASP A 78 6.56 7.57 13.50
C ASP A 78 6.15 6.83 14.79
N PRO A 79 7.01 6.79 15.83
CA PRO A 79 6.68 6.12 17.10
C PRO A 79 5.43 6.65 17.81
N SER A 80 5.00 7.88 17.55
CA SER A 80 3.73 8.42 18.07
C SER A 80 2.50 7.75 17.47
N GLN A 81 2.62 7.15 16.28
CA GLN A 81 1.57 6.38 15.62
C GLN A 81 1.65 4.90 16.04
N ALA A 82 1.40 4.65 17.32
CA ALA A 82 1.57 3.35 17.95
C ALA A 82 0.27 2.54 18.01
N TYR A 83 0.07 1.64 17.05
CA TYR A 83 -1.07 0.72 17.01
C TYR A 83 -0.66 -0.66 17.57
N ALA A 84 -1.55 -1.32 18.30
CA ALA A 84 -1.31 -2.65 18.84
C ALA A 84 -1.60 -3.74 17.79
N PRO A 85 -0.94 -4.91 17.86
CA PRO A 85 -1.38 -6.10 17.14
C PRO A 85 -2.88 -6.37 17.37
N GLY A 86 -3.60 -6.70 16.29
CA GLY A 86 -5.05 -6.85 16.27
C GLY A 86 -5.83 -5.57 15.91
N ALA A 87 -5.21 -4.39 15.96
CA ALA A 87 -5.86 -3.15 15.54
C ALA A 87 -6.11 -3.14 14.03
N SER A 88 -7.33 -2.76 13.63
CA SER A 88 -7.66 -2.47 12.24
C SER A 88 -7.40 -0.99 11.97
N VAL A 89 -6.65 -0.70 10.90
CA VAL A 89 -6.27 0.66 10.51
C VAL A 89 -6.57 0.92 9.04
N ASP A 90 -6.84 2.18 8.73
CA ASP A 90 -6.92 2.65 7.34
C ASP A 90 -5.53 3.08 6.88
N LEU A 91 -5.11 2.56 5.74
CA LEU A 91 -3.88 2.92 5.06
C LEU A 91 -4.23 3.74 3.82
N ALA A 92 -3.39 4.72 3.51
CA ALA A 92 -3.53 5.50 2.30
C ALA A 92 -2.17 5.86 1.71
N PHE A 93 -2.11 6.05 0.39
CA PHE A 93 -0.92 6.53 -0.30
C PHE A 93 -1.32 7.42 -1.49
N ALA A 94 -0.42 8.29 -1.92
CA ALA A 94 -0.64 9.14 -3.07
C ALA A 94 -0.28 8.40 -4.36
N PRO A 95 -0.93 8.73 -5.50
CA PRO A 95 -0.64 8.03 -6.76
C PRO A 95 0.81 8.10 -7.24
N ASP A 96 1.54 9.16 -6.87
CA ASP A 96 2.96 9.40 -7.13
C ASP A 96 3.92 8.62 -6.22
N GLU A 97 3.42 8.02 -5.15
CA GLU A 97 4.18 7.15 -4.24
C GLU A 97 4.14 5.66 -4.65
N ALA A 98 3.46 5.35 -5.75
CA ALA A 98 3.25 3.99 -6.24
C ALA A 98 3.70 3.84 -7.69
N TRP A 99 4.40 2.73 -7.97
CA TRP A 99 4.86 2.38 -9.31
C TRP A 99 4.25 1.05 -9.74
N VAL A 100 3.92 0.96 -11.02
CA VAL A 100 3.44 -0.28 -11.62
C VAL A 100 4.55 -0.93 -12.40
N VAL A 101 4.77 -2.21 -12.14
CA VAL A 101 5.69 -3.05 -12.92
C VAL A 101 4.93 -4.23 -13.52
N PRO A 102 5.34 -4.77 -14.67
CA PRO A 102 4.79 -6.02 -15.16
C PRO A 102 4.95 -7.10 -14.08
N ALA A 103 3.90 -7.89 -13.84
CA ALA A 103 4.11 -9.12 -13.10
C ALA A 103 5.03 -9.97 -13.98
N ALA A 104 6.23 -10.31 -13.51
CA ALA A 104 7.12 -11.18 -14.26
C ALA A 104 6.31 -12.42 -14.67
N GLY A 105 6.25 -12.69 -15.97
CA GLY A 105 5.63 -13.91 -16.47
C GLY A 105 6.34 -15.09 -15.81
N GLY A 106 5.55 -15.98 -15.22
CA GLY A 106 6.03 -17.34 -14.94
C GLY A 106 6.35 -18.08 -16.24
#